data_AF-A0A2D9CCK7-F1
#
_entry.id   AF-A0A2D9CCK7-F1
#
_cell.length_a   1.000
_cell.length_b   1.000
_cell.length_c   1.000
_cell.angle_alpha   90.00
_cell.angle_beta   90.00
_cell.angle_gamma   90.00
#
_symmetry.space_group_name_H-M   'P 1'
#
loop_
_entity.id
_entity.type
_entity.pdbx_description
1 polymer ?
#
loop_
_entity_poly.entity_id
_entity_poly.type
_entity_poly.pdbx_seq_one_letter_code
_entity_poly.pdbx_strand_id
1 'polypeptide(L)' 'MSDYIKGNKYPNSKPSTSYSSGRVCVHKGCDTVISRYNKFKYCNKHKPKTYPRIKGRQAPNDLQKPVS' A
#
# COMPACT_ATOMS: atom_id res chain seq x y z
N MET A 1 28.24 41.41 0.27
CA MET A 1 28.37 40.05 0.82
C MET A 1 27.21 39.84 1.78
N SER A 2 26.33 38.86 1.54
CA SER A 2 25.30 38.45 2.49
C SER A 2 25.48 36.96 2.80
N ASP A 3 25.83 36.67 4.04
CA ASP A 3 26.06 35.31 4.53
C ASP A 3 24.71 34.61 4.74
N TYR A 4 24.35 33.72 3.83
CA TYR A 4 23.14 32.91 3.95
C TYR A 4 23.37 31.77 4.94
N ILE A 5 22.61 31.75 6.04
CA ILE A 5 22.56 30.64 7.00
C ILE A 5 22.05 29.39 6.27
N LYS A 6 22.92 28.42 6.01
CA LYS A 6 22.55 27.12 5.42
C LYS A 6 21.84 26.28 6.49
N GLY A 7 20.55 25.99 6.28
CA GLY A 7 19.81 25.05 7.11
C GLY A 7 20.35 23.62 7.00
N ASN A 8 20.07 22.80 8.01
CA ASN A 8 20.49 21.39 8.04
C ASN A 8 19.84 20.61 6.88
N LYS A 9 20.67 20.04 6.00
CA LYS A 9 20.21 19.13 4.94
C LYS A 9 19.78 17.81 5.58
N TYR A 10 18.48 17.63 5.83
CA TYR A 10 17.97 16.29 6.10
C TYR A 10 18.23 15.41 4.87
N PRO A 11 18.77 14.20 5.02
CA PRO A 11 18.89 13.27 3.90
C PRO A 11 17.47 12.94 3.43
N ASN A 12 17.08 13.55 2.31
CA ASN A 12 15.70 13.54 1.82
C ASN A 12 15.29 12.20 1.18
N SER A 13 15.98 11.10 1.51
CA SER A 13 15.81 9.80 0.87
C SER A 13 15.53 8.72 1.92
N LYS A 14 14.34 8.75 2.52
CA LYS A 14 13.83 7.56 3.21
C LYS A 14 13.55 6.47 2.16
N PRO A 15 14.11 5.26 2.29
CA PRO A 15 13.81 4.19 1.34
C PRO A 15 12.34 3.78 1.43
N SER A 16 11.81 3.26 0.32
CA SER A 16 10.45 2.72 0.29
C SER A 16 10.32 1.54 1.27
N THR A 17 9.21 1.46 1.99
CA THR A 17 8.90 0.31 2.84
C THR A 17 8.82 -0.96 2.00
N SER A 18 9.56 -2.00 2.41
CA SER A 18 9.54 -3.31 1.76
C SER A 18 9.13 -4.41 2.74
N TYR A 19 8.57 -5.48 2.18
CA TYR A 19 8.05 -6.67 2.84
C TYR A 19 8.79 -7.90 2.30
N SER A 20 8.61 -9.04 2.96
CA SER A 20 9.26 -10.29 2.57
C SER A 20 8.96 -10.69 1.12
N SER A 21 10.01 -11.16 0.44
CA SER A 21 9.96 -11.70 -0.92
C SER A 21 9.36 -13.10 -0.95
N GLY A 22 8.83 -13.49 -2.12
CA GLY A 22 8.29 -14.84 -2.34
C GLY A 22 6.94 -15.12 -1.68
N ARG A 23 6.25 -14.09 -1.14
CA ARG A 23 4.89 -14.26 -0.60
C ARG A 23 3.91 -14.59 -1.72
N VAL A 24 3.03 -15.55 -1.47
CA VAL A 24 1.95 -15.93 -2.40
C VAL A 24 0.61 -15.38 -1.88
N CYS A 25 -0.31 -15.08 -2.79
CA CYS A 25 -1.66 -14.66 -2.47
C CYS A 25 -2.39 -15.72 -1.62
N VAL A 26 -3.00 -15.29 -0.51
CA VAL A 26 -3.74 -16.19 0.41
C VAL A 26 -5.11 -16.64 -0.15
N HIS A 27 -5.56 -16.00 -1.24
CA HIS A 27 -6.82 -16.38 -1.89
C HIS A 27 -6.73 -17.81 -2.48
N LYS A 28 -7.80 -18.59 -2.32
CA LYS A 28 -7.84 -20.02 -2.70
C LYS A 28 -7.68 -20.19 -4.21
N GLY A 29 -6.66 -20.96 -4.62
CA GLY A 29 -6.36 -21.20 -6.03
C GLY A 29 -5.64 -20.04 -6.72
N CYS A 30 -5.09 -19.08 -5.97
CA CYS A 30 -4.32 -17.98 -6.52
C CYS A 30 -2.82 -18.13 -6.23
N ASP A 31 -2.07 -18.60 -7.23
CA ASP A 31 -0.61 -18.78 -7.11
C ASP A 31 0.19 -17.51 -7.42
N THR A 32 -0.45 -16.34 -7.35
CA THR A 32 0.20 -15.07 -7.69
C THR A 32 1.22 -14.68 -6.63
N VAL A 33 2.48 -14.54 -7.05
CA VAL A 33 3.57 -14.00 -6.21
C VAL A 33 3.37 -12.50 -5.99
N ILE A 34 3.35 -12.11 -4.73
CA ILE A 34 3.13 -10.75 -4.26
C ILE A 34 4.45 -9.97 -4.30
N SER A 35 4.41 -8.76 -4.88
CA SER A 35 5.55 -7.84 -4.86
C SER A 35 6.00 -7.49 -3.45
N ARG A 36 7.32 -7.28 -3.27
CA ARG A 36 7.94 -6.84 -2.01
C ARG A 36 7.38 -5.52 -1.49
N TYR A 37 6.72 -4.70 -2.30
CA TYR A 37 6.13 -3.43 -1.86
C TYR A 37 4.65 -3.54 -1.46
N ASN A 38 4.00 -4.67 -1.73
CA ASN A 38 2.59 -4.84 -1.39
C ASN A 38 2.42 -5.25 0.07
N LYS A 39 1.81 -4.37 0.87
CA LYS A 39 1.56 -4.61 2.30
C LYS A 39 0.52 -5.70 2.59
N PHE A 40 -0.32 -6.06 1.63
CA PHE A 40 -1.41 -7.02 1.83
C PHE A 40 -0.92 -8.47 1.71
N LYS A 41 -1.69 -9.38 2.30
CA LYS A 41 -1.57 -10.84 2.11
C LYS A 41 -2.21 -11.33 0.80
N TYR A 42 -2.80 -10.43 0.03
CA TYR A 42 -3.52 -10.70 -1.21
C TYR A 42 -2.85 -9.97 -2.38
N CYS A 43 -2.96 -10.54 -3.58
CA CYS A 43 -2.52 -9.89 -4.81
C CYS A 43 -3.40 -8.67 -5.14
N ASN A 44 -3.03 -7.89 -6.16
CA ASN A 44 -3.79 -6.69 -6.53
C ASN A 44 -5.24 -6.98 -6.97
N LYS A 45 -5.54 -8.20 -7.44
CA LYS A 45 -6.90 -8.61 -7.82
C LYS A 45 -7.76 -8.99 -6.60
N HIS A 46 -7.16 -9.62 -5.59
CA HIS A 46 -7.86 -10.18 -4.42
C HIS A 46 -7.77 -9.30 -3.17
N LYS A 47 -7.00 -8.20 -3.19
CA LYS A 47 -6.97 -7.28 -2.06
C LYS A 47 -8.35 -6.62 -1.84
N PRO A 48 -8.70 -6.32 -0.58
CA PRO A 48 -9.83 -5.45 -0.25
C PRO A 48 -9.87 -4.19 -1.13
N LYS A 49 -11.01 -3.93 -1.76
CA LYS A 49 -11.22 -2.69 -2.53
C LYS A 49 -11.57 -1.55 -1.59
N THR A 50 -10.80 -0.47 -1.65
CA THR A 50 -11.10 0.75 -0.91
C THR A 50 -11.96 1.67 -1.76
N TYR A 51 -13.18 1.96 -1.30
CA TYR A 51 -14.10 2.88 -1.98
C TYR A 51 -14.04 4.26 -1.33
N PRO A 52 -14.18 5.35 -2.11
CA PRO A 52 -14.28 6.70 -1.56
C PRO A 52 -15.55 6.86 -0.73
N ARG A 53 -15.53 7.82 0.20
CA ARG A 53 -16.73 8.22 0.96
C ARG A 53 -17.64 9.03 0.06
N ILE A 54 -18.94 8.71 0.03
CA ILE A 54 -19.95 9.46 -0.74
C ILE A 54 -20.64 10.42 0.21
N LYS A 55 -20.47 11.73 0.00
CA LYS A 55 -21.06 12.79 0.85
C LYS A 55 -20.79 12.56 2.35
N GLY A 56 -19.56 12.20 2.69
CA GLY A 56 -19.14 11.91 4.07
C GLY A 56 -19.57 10.54 4.62
N ARG A 57 -20.43 9.80 3.93
CA ARG A 57 -20.87 8.47 4.34
C ARG A 57 -19.84 7.41 3.95
N GLN A 58 -19.61 6.46 4.85
CA GLN A 58 -18.75 5.31 4.58
C GLN A 58 -19.40 4.42 3.51
N ALA A 59 -18.59 3.84 2.63
CA ALA A 59 -19.07 2.82 1.70
C ALA A 59 -19.54 1.59 2.50
N PRO A 60 -20.58 0.88 2.03
CA PRO A 60 -21.03 -0.34 2.68
C PRO A 60 -19.89 -1.37 2.75
N ASN A 61 -19.74 -2.00 3.92
CA ASN A 61 -18.62 -2.89 4.24
C ASN A 61 -18.52 -4.09 3.28
N ASP A 62 -19.63 -4.54 2.71
CA ASP A 62 -19.66 -5.69 1.80
C ASP A 62 -18.84 -5.46 0.53
N LEU A 63 -18.77 -4.22 0.06
CA LEU A 63 -17.98 -3.87 -1.11
C LEU A 63 -16.47 -3.94 -0.82
N GLN A 64 -16.07 -3.77 0.44
CA GLN A 64 -14.66 -3.70 0.84
C GLN A 64 -14.03 -5.07 1.11
N LYS A 65 -14.79 -6.16 1.04
CA LYS A 65 -14.27 -7.53 1.24
C LYS A 65 -13.29 -7.92 0.12
N PRO A 66 -12.30 -8.78 0.40
CA PRO A 66 -11.48 -9.36 -0.67
C PRO A 66 -12.40 -10.10 -1.64
N VAL A 67 -12.23 -9.84 -2.93
CA VAL A 67 -13.04 -10.48 -3.97
C VAL A 67 -12.74 -11.97 -3.97
N SER A 68 -13.79 -12.79 -3.86
CA SER A 68 -13.75 -14.25 -3.99
C SER A 68 -13.53 -14.68 -5.43
#